data_AF-A0A2E5WP34-F1
#
_entry.id   AF-A0A2E5WP34-F1
#
_cell.length_a   1.000
_cell.length_b   1.000
_cell.length_c   1.000
_cell.angle_alpha   90.00
_cell.angle_beta   90.00
_cell.angle_gamma   90.00
#
_symmetry.space_group_name_H-M   'P 1'
#
loop_
_entity.id
_entity.type
_entity.pdbx_description
1 polymer ?
#
loop_
_entity_poly.entity_id
_entity_poly.type
_entity_poly.pdbx_seq_one_letter_code
_entity_poly.pdbx_strand_id
1 'polypeptide(L)'
;MSEIINLDKFYFEEFSRSISKFTLKSKKKLFKKALFLDRDGVLIEDVHHINSPKKVKLCPKVLDFLKDARKKNYGLIVVTNQSSVSRSIISYQEYKAITSKFLSLLTEDIYPEFILSSFHLPKNTNNLENYNWRKPGTGMIDYVLNISKFNTSQSYIIGDKLTDLIAGYRSGLSNFIYVKSKLHSNQSNLIKNWSIKESIPYKELIELDSSFI
;
A
#
# COMPACT_ATOMS: atom_id res chain seq x y z
N MET A 1 -18.89 9.93 15.77
CA MET A 1 -18.49 8.91 14.79
C MET A 1 -17.94 9.64 13.58
N SER A 2 -16.67 9.48 13.18
CA SER A 2 -16.22 10.09 11.93
C SER A 2 -17.01 9.46 10.78
N GLU A 3 -17.79 10.29 10.09
CA GLU A 3 -18.60 9.89 8.95
C GLU A 3 -17.72 9.21 7.90
N ILE A 4 -18.26 8.17 7.27
CA ILE A 4 -17.64 7.50 6.13
C ILE A 4 -17.59 8.55 5.02
N ILE A 5 -16.40 8.88 4.51
CA ILE A 5 -16.28 9.88 3.45
C ILE A 5 -16.88 9.35 2.15
N ASN A 6 -17.49 10.22 1.35
CA ASN A 6 -17.85 9.86 -0.01
C ASN A 6 -16.59 9.83 -0.89
N LEU A 7 -16.12 8.64 -1.28
CA LEU A 7 -14.94 8.47 -2.13
C LEU A 7 -15.06 9.24 -3.45
N ASP A 8 -16.26 9.25 -4.04
CA ASP A 8 -16.50 9.85 -5.35
C ASP A 8 -16.37 11.38 -5.32
N LYS A 9 -16.43 11.99 -4.12
CA LYS A 9 -16.10 13.42 -3.95
C LYS A 9 -14.62 13.70 -4.23
N PHE A 10 -13.74 12.77 -3.89
CA PHE A 10 -12.29 12.99 -3.87
C PHE A 10 -11.53 12.21 -4.94
N TYR A 11 -12.04 11.07 -5.39
CA TYR A 11 -11.34 10.14 -6.27
C TYR A 11 -12.12 9.85 -7.54
N PHE A 12 -11.40 9.69 -8.65
CA PHE A 12 -11.86 8.92 -9.80
C PHE A 12 -11.64 7.44 -9.51
N GLU A 13 -12.66 6.62 -9.75
CA GLU A 13 -12.61 5.17 -9.56
C GLU A 13 -12.57 4.45 -10.90
N GLU A 14 -11.66 3.50 -11.03
CA GLU A 14 -11.66 2.49 -12.06
C GLU A 14 -11.67 1.11 -11.39
N PHE A 15 -12.65 0.28 -11.72
CA PHE A 15 -12.86 -1.02 -11.09
C PHE A 15 -13.03 -2.12 -12.14
N SER A 16 -12.45 -3.28 -11.86
CA SER A 16 -12.73 -4.53 -12.55
C SER A 16 -12.81 -5.67 -11.54
N ARG A 17 -13.22 -6.86 -11.99
CA ARG A 17 -13.22 -8.08 -11.14
C ARG A 17 -11.87 -8.39 -10.49
N SER A 18 -10.76 -7.93 -11.07
CA SER A 18 -9.41 -8.27 -10.63
C SER A 18 -8.70 -7.15 -9.88
N ILE A 19 -9.06 -5.90 -10.11
CA ILE A 19 -8.36 -4.73 -9.56
C ILE A 19 -9.30 -3.57 -9.25
N SER A 20 -8.84 -2.65 -8.41
CA SER A 20 -9.44 -1.33 -8.22
C SER A 20 -8.35 -0.28 -8.18
N LYS A 21 -8.65 0.90 -8.76
CA LYS A 21 -7.79 2.08 -8.78
C LYS A 21 -8.61 3.29 -8.36
N PHE A 22 -8.20 3.95 -7.30
CA PHE A 22 -8.67 5.29 -6.95
C PHE A 22 -7.57 6.30 -7.26
N THR A 23 -7.89 7.31 -8.08
CA THR A 23 -6.98 8.42 -8.43
C THR A 23 -7.53 9.72 -7.88
N LEU A 24 -6.75 10.44 -7.06
CA LEU A 24 -7.20 11.67 -6.42
C LEU A 24 -7.49 12.75 -7.47
N LYS A 25 -8.69 13.35 -7.41
CA LYS A 25 -9.17 14.38 -8.37
C LYS A 25 -8.35 15.66 -8.32
N SER A 26 -8.02 16.11 -7.11
CA SER A 26 -7.30 17.37 -6.88
C SER A 26 -5.78 17.15 -6.87
N LYS A 27 -5.12 17.28 -8.02
CA LYS A 27 -3.65 17.31 -8.07
C LYS A 27 -3.15 18.71 -7.67
N LYS A 28 -2.98 18.95 -6.36
CA LYS A 28 -2.44 20.24 -5.87
C LYS A 28 -0.92 20.38 -6.06
N LYS A 29 -0.17 19.29 -6.21
CA LYS A 29 1.29 19.30 -6.19
C LYS A 29 1.89 18.18 -7.04
N LEU A 30 2.90 18.51 -7.85
CA LEU A 30 3.68 17.52 -8.58
C LEU A 30 4.83 17.05 -7.69
N PHE A 31 4.88 15.76 -7.36
CA PHE A 31 5.97 15.18 -6.57
C PHE A 31 7.03 14.56 -7.49
N LYS A 32 8.31 14.68 -7.10
CA LYS A 32 9.43 14.04 -7.81
C LYS A 32 9.83 12.69 -7.21
N LYS A 33 9.32 12.35 -6.03
CA LYS A 33 9.60 11.11 -5.30
C LYS A 33 8.35 10.65 -4.58
N ALA A 34 8.22 9.35 -4.35
CA ALA A 34 7.03 8.75 -3.78
C ALA A 34 7.34 7.72 -2.70
N LEU A 35 6.38 7.56 -1.79
CA LEU A 35 6.29 6.41 -0.90
C LEU A 35 5.21 5.49 -1.45
N PHE A 36 5.60 4.28 -1.82
CA PHE A 36 4.70 3.16 -2.08
C PHE A 36 4.47 2.45 -0.75
N LEU A 37 3.21 2.39 -0.33
CA LEU A 37 2.82 2.00 1.01
C LEU A 37 1.89 0.78 0.90
N ASP A 38 2.22 -0.33 1.57
CA ASP A 38 1.18 -1.29 1.88
C ASP A 38 0.15 -0.66 2.83
N ARG A 39 -1.05 -1.23 2.87
CA ARG A 39 -2.14 -0.71 3.70
C ARG A 39 -2.24 -1.47 5.02
N ASP A 40 -2.60 -2.73 4.94
CA ASP A 40 -2.86 -3.60 6.10
C ASP A 40 -1.53 -4.09 6.69
N GLY A 41 -1.24 -3.69 7.93
CA GLY A 41 0.02 -3.98 8.63
C GLY A 41 1.02 -2.81 8.61
N VAL A 42 0.75 -1.78 7.80
CA VAL A 42 1.60 -0.59 7.66
C VAL A 42 0.83 0.70 7.98
N LEU A 43 -0.23 1.02 7.25
CA LEU A 43 -1.05 2.22 7.49
C LEU A 43 -2.20 1.95 8.48
N ILE A 44 -2.74 0.76 8.45
CA ILE A 44 -3.79 0.30 9.36
C ILE A 44 -3.41 -1.04 9.97
N GLU A 45 -3.93 -1.34 11.16
CA GLU A 45 -3.69 -2.63 11.81
C GLU A 45 -4.16 -3.79 10.93
N ASP A 46 -3.30 -4.79 10.70
CA ASP A 46 -3.71 -6.05 10.08
C ASP A 46 -4.37 -6.93 11.17
N VAL A 47 -5.59 -7.38 10.89
CA VAL A 47 -6.40 -8.25 11.78
C VAL A 47 -6.79 -9.55 11.08
N HIS A 48 -5.99 -9.99 10.10
CA HIS A 48 -6.27 -11.14 9.24
C HIS A 48 -7.63 -11.03 8.54
N HIS A 49 -7.66 -10.27 7.46
CA HIS A 49 -8.86 -9.90 6.69
C HIS A 49 -9.78 -8.91 7.42
N ILE A 50 -9.52 -7.61 7.22
CA ILE A 50 -10.49 -6.58 7.59
C ILE A 50 -11.78 -6.81 6.80
N ASN A 51 -12.85 -7.11 7.53
CA ASN A 51 -14.16 -7.40 6.96
C ASN A 51 -15.24 -6.39 7.35
N SER A 52 -14.86 -5.32 8.05
CA SER A 52 -15.79 -4.26 8.45
C SER A 52 -15.06 -2.93 8.63
N PRO A 53 -15.65 -1.79 8.22
CA PRO A 53 -15.14 -0.46 8.52
C PRO A 53 -14.85 -0.24 10.01
N LYS A 54 -15.61 -0.86 10.92
CA LYS A 54 -15.43 -0.71 12.37
C LYS A 54 -14.08 -1.25 12.88
N LYS A 55 -13.44 -2.14 12.12
CA LYS A 55 -12.13 -2.73 12.48
C LYS A 55 -10.96 -1.89 11.94
N VAL A 56 -11.21 -0.86 11.15
CA VAL A 56 -10.16 0.00 10.61
C VAL A 56 -9.61 0.89 11.72
N LYS A 57 -8.33 0.69 12.03
CA LYS A 57 -7.56 1.48 13.00
C LYS A 57 -6.21 1.81 12.38
N LEU A 58 -5.77 3.06 12.48
CA LEU A 58 -4.43 3.44 12.02
C LEU A 58 -3.36 2.76 12.87
N CYS A 59 -2.22 2.42 12.27
CA CYS A 59 -1.03 2.08 13.03
C CYS A 59 -0.51 3.31 13.82
N PRO A 60 0.25 3.10 14.92
CA PRO A 60 0.71 4.19 15.77
C PRO A 60 1.72 5.12 15.09
N LYS A 61 1.37 6.42 14.97
CA LYS A 61 2.15 7.53 14.34
C LYS A 61 1.93 7.70 12.84
N VAL A 62 0.97 6.99 12.22
CA VAL A 62 0.80 7.01 10.75
C VAL A 62 0.50 8.42 10.27
N LEU A 63 -0.28 9.18 11.03
CA LEU A 63 -0.58 10.56 10.72
C LEU A 63 0.67 11.44 10.71
N ASP A 64 1.54 11.29 11.70
CA ASP A 64 2.78 12.08 11.79
C ASP A 64 3.76 11.68 10.69
N PHE A 65 3.89 10.38 10.44
CA PHE A 65 4.69 9.84 9.34
C PHE A 65 4.26 10.40 7.98
N LEU A 66 2.97 10.34 7.66
CA LEU A 66 2.45 10.83 6.37
C LEU A 66 2.59 12.36 6.25
N LYS A 67 2.35 13.10 7.34
CA LYS A 67 2.58 14.57 7.37
C LYS A 67 4.04 14.92 7.12
N ASP A 68 4.97 14.21 7.75
CA ASP A 68 6.40 14.45 7.56
C ASP A 68 6.86 14.05 6.15
N ALA A 69 6.30 12.98 5.59
CA ALA A 69 6.50 12.62 4.19
C ALA A 69 6.04 13.76 3.26
N ARG A 70 4.87 14.36 3.51
CA ARG A 70 4.40 15.53 2.75
C ARG A 70 5.33 16.72 2.85
N LYS A 71 5.79 17.07 4.06
CA LYS A 71 6.78 18.15 4.29
C LYS A 71 8.07 17.89 3.50
N LYS A 72 8.49 16.63 3.40
CA LYS A 72 9.66 16.19 2.62
C LYS A 72 9.40 16.03 1.12
N ASN A 73 8.24 16.49 0.62
CA ASN A 73 7.82 16.45 -0.79
C ASN A 73 7.71 15.03 -1.38
N TYR A 74 7.20 14.08 -0.59
CA TYR A 74 6.81 12.76 -1.11
C TYR A 74 5.35 12.74 -1.56
N GLY A 75 5.13 12.11 -2.73
CA GLY A 75 3.84 11.54 -3.08
C GLY A 75 3.54 10.31 -2.22
N LEU A 76 2.27 10.07 -1.93
CA LEU A 76 1.76 8.95 -1.15
C LEU A 76 0.94 8.04 -2.07
N ILE A 77 1.40 6.79 -2.20
CA ILE A 77 0.84 5.80 -3.12
C ILE A 77 0.51 4.56 -2.31
N VAL A 78 -0.76 4.17 -2.24
CA VAL A 78 -1.16 2.93 -1.56
C VAL A 78 -1.22 1.80 -2.58
N VAL A 79 -0.52 0.70 -2.29
CA VAL A 79 -0.48 -0.52 -3.13
C VAL A 79 -0.81 -1.73 -2.26
N THR A 80 -1.98 -2.34 -2.44
CA THR A 80 -2.48 -3.36 -1.49
C THR A 80 -3.06 -4.61 -2.14
N ASN A 81 -2.82 -5.76 -1.52
CA ASN A 81 -3.40 -7.05 -1.92
C ASN A 81 -4.69 -7.31 -1.11
N GLN A 82 -5.86 -7.24 -1.75
CA GLN A 82 -7.18 -7.38 -1.14
C GLN A 82 -7.88 -8.68 -1.55
N SER A 83 -7.22 -9.82 -1.30
CA SER A 83 -7.76 -11.14 -1.67
C SER A 83 -9.10 -11.48 -1.00
N SER A 84 -9.47 -10.78 0.08
CA SER A 84 -10.76 -10.95 0.77
C SER A 84 -11.95 -10.79 -0.17
N VAL A 85 -11.83 -9.96 -1.21
CA VAL A 85 -12.87 -9.78 -2.24
C VAL A 85 -13.06 -11.06 -3.06
N SER A 86 -11.99 -11.63 -3.62
CA SER A 86 -12.08 -12.89 -4.37
C SER A 86 -12.28 -14.14 -3.49
N ARG A 87 -12.06 -14.04 -2.17
CA ARG A 87 -12.42 -15.07 -1.20
C ARG A 87 -13.89 -15.01 -0.77
N SER A 88 -14.66 -14.04 -1.27
CA SER A 88 -16.04 -13.77 -0.85
C SER A 88 -16.20 -13.52 0.65
N ILE A 89 -15.13 -13.07 1.32
CA ILE A 89 -15.16 -12.65 2.73
C ILE A 89 -15.85 -11.28 2.84
N ILE A 90 -15.63 -10.43 1.83
CA ILE A 90 -16.31 -9.14 1.65
C ILE A 90 -16.65 -8.94 0.18
N SER A 91 -17.73 -8.22 -0.07
CA SER A 91 -18.09 -7.65 -1.36
C SER A 91 -17.17 -6.47 -1.73
N TYR A 92 -17.24 -6.04 -2.99
CA TYR A 92 -16.56 -4.83 -3.44
C TYR A 92 -17.05 -3.58 -2.70
N GLN A 93 -18.36 -3.50 -2.40
CA GLN A 93 -18.94 -2.35 -1.69
C GLN A 93 -18.43 -2.28 -0.24
N GLU A 94 -18.26 -3.41 0.41
CA GLU A 94 -17.64 -3.46 1.74
C GLU A 94 -16.15 -3.07 1.68
N TYR A 95 -15.42 -3.49 0.65
CA TYR A 95 -14.06 -2.99 0.40
C TYR A 95 -14.04 -1.46 0.22
N LYS A 96 -14.96 -0.88 -0.57
CA LYS A 96 -15.10 0.58 -0.71
C LYS A 96 -15.38 1.24 0.64
N ALA A 97 -16.28 0.68 1.44
CA ALA A 97 -16.61 1.21 2.77
C ALA A 97 -15.40 1.17 3.73
N ILE A 98 -14.59 0.10 3.68
CA ILE A 98 -13.34 -0.02 4.44
C ILE A 98 -12.33 1.04 3.98
N THR A 99 -12.14 1.20 2.68
CA THR A 99 -11.23 2.21 2.10
C THR A 99 -11.68 3.63 2.44
N SER A 100 -12.98 3.91 2.37
CA SER A 100 -13.55 5.18 2.80
C SER A 100 -13.31 5.42 4.29
N LYS A 101 -13.52 4.42 5.14
CA LYS A 101 -13.27 4.55 6.56
C LYS A 101 -11.79 4.79 6.86
N PHE A 102 -10.89 4.14 6.15
CA PHE A 102 -9.46 4.42 6.25
C PHE A 102 -9.16 5.89 5.94
N LEU A 103 -9.68 6.42 4.83
CA LEU A 103 -9.47 7.81 4.47
C LEU A 103 -10.14 8.80 5.44
N SER A 104 -11.27 8.44 6.06
CA SER A 104 -11.91 9.31 7.06
C SER A 104 -11.14 9.42 8.39
N LEU A 105 -10.08 8.63 8.56
CA LEU A 105 -9.11 8.76 9.66
C LEU A 105 -7.93 9.66 9.28
N LEU A 106 -7.81 10.05 8.01
CA LEU A 106 -6.77 10.94 7.50
C LEU A 106 -7.32 12.36 7.32
N THR A 107 -6.42 13.33 7.18
CA THR A 107 -6.74 14.68 6.72
C THR A 107 -6.50 14.81 5.21
N GLU A 108 -7.25 15.67 4.52
CA GLU A 108 -7.21 15.76 3.05
C GLU A 108 -5.82 16.06 2.48
N ASP A 109 -4.95 16.76 3.22
CA ASP A 109 -3.57 17.09 2.84
C ASP A 109 -2.64 15.87 2.77
N ILE A 110 -3.01 14.77 3.43
CA ILE A 110 -2.28 13.50 3.42
C ILE A 110 -3.03 12.38 2.70
N TYR A 111 -4.11 12.70 1.97
CA TYR A 111 -4.78 11.73 1.10
C TYR A 111 -3.83 11.20 0.02
N PRO A 112 -3.74 9.87 -0.19
CA PRO A 112 -2.91 9.29 -1.24
C PRO A 112 -3.30 9.78 -2.63
N GLU A 113 -2.32 10.03 -3.52
CA GLU A 113 -2.61 10.32 -4.92
C GLU A 113 -3.27 9.14 -5.61
N PHE A 114 -2.86 7.92 -5.23
CA PHE A 114 -3.37 6.68 -5.76
C PHE A 114 -3.61 5.65 -4.65
N ILE A 115 -4.71 4.92 -4.76
CA ILE A 115 -4.95 3.70 -4.01
C ILE A 115 -5.21 2.59 -5.02
N LEU A 116 -4.25 1.68 -5.15
CA LEU A 116 -4.27 0.58 -6.09
C LEU A 116 -4.44 -0.72 -5.33
N SER A 117 -5.37 -1.54 -5.78
CA SER A 117 -5.73 -2.80 -5.12
C SER A 117 -5.78 -3.96 -6.08
N SER A 118 -5.25 -5.10 -5.64
CA SER A 118 -5.33 -6.38 -6.33
C SER A 118 -6.29 -7.32 -5.61
N PHE A 119 -7.28 -7.88 -6.31
CA PHE A 119 -8.23 -8.85 -5.74
C PHE A 119 -7.80 -10.30 -5.95
N HIS A 120 -6.76 -10.55 -6.75
CA HIS A 120 -6.24 -11.88 -7.05
C HIS A 120 -5.96 -12.73 -5.81
N LEU A 121 -6.26 -14.03 -5.91
CA LEU A 121 -5.80 -15.03 -4.95
C LEU A 121 -4.31 -15.35 -5.17
N PRO A 122 -3.58 -15.82 -4.14
CA PRO A 122 -2.22 -16.32 -4.33
C PRO A 122 -2.15 -17.37 -5.45
N LYS A 123 -1.07 -17.33 -6.26
CA LYS A 123 -0.85 -18.21 -7.42
C LYS A 123 -1.94 -18.13 -8.50
N ASN A 124 -2.73 -17.07 -8.52
CA ASN A 124 -3.84 -16.86 -9.45
C ASN A 124 -4.87 -18.01 -9.49
N THR A 125 -5.17 -18.65 -8.35
CA THR A 125 -6.11 -19.79 -8.32
C THR A 125 -7.54 -19.42 -8.73
N ASN A 126 -7.87 -18.13 -8.80
CA ASN A 126 -9.13 -17.61 -9.32
C ASN A 126 -9.10 -17.27 -10.83
N ASN A 127 -7.99 -17.56 -11.53
CA ASN A 127 -7.82 -17.38 -12.98
C ASN A 127 -8.25 -16.00 -13.49
N LEU A 128 -7.90 -14.95 -12.75
CA LEU A 128 -8.15 -13.58 -13.17
C LEU A 128 -7.00 -13.08 -14.04
N GLU A 129 -7.34 -12.17 -14.97
CA GLU A 129 -6.38 -11.47 -15.81
C GLU A 129 -5.57 -10.44 -15.00
N ASN A 130 -4.37 -10.13 -15.47
CA ASN A 130 -3.46 -9.16 -14.86
C ASN A 130 -2.96 -9.59 -13.47
N TYR A 131 -2.62 -10.87 -13.31
CA TYR A 131 -2.08 -11.39 -12.04
C TYR A 131 -0.83 -10.64 -11.56
N ASN A 132 -0.04 -10.05 -12.46
CA ASN A 132 1.11 -9.20 -12.11
C ASN A 132 0.72 -7.97 -11.25
N TRP A 133 -0.57 -7.63 -11.16
CA TRP A 133 -1.07 -6.60 -10.24
C TRP A 133 -0.97 -7.01 -8.77
N ARG A 134 -0.94 -8.32 -8.46
CA ARG A 134 -0.80 -8.83 -7.09
C ARG A 134 0.67 -8.87 -6.68
N LYS A 135 1.02 -8.19 -5.59
CA LYS A 135 2.37 -8.31 -4.98
C LYS A 135 2.64 -9.80 -4.66
N PRO A 136 3.80 -10.37 -5.03
CA PRO A 136 5.07 -9.71 -5.41
C PRO A 136 5.23 -9.33 -6.90
N GLY A 137 4.14 -9.36 -7.69
CA GLY A 137 4.09 -8.72 -9.00
C GLY A 137 4.15 -7.19 -8.90
N THR A 138 4.57 -6.56 -9.98
CA THR A 138 4.96 -5.14 -10.04
C THR A 138 3.85 -4.21 -10.52
N GLY A 139 2.74 -4.76 -11.03
CA GLY A 139 1.77 -4.01 -11.84
C GLY A 139 1.20 -2.76 -11.18
N MET A 140 0.95 -2.78 -9.87
CA MET A 140 0.50 -1.58 -9.14
C MET A 140 1.57 -0.47 -9.12
N ILE A 141 2.82 -0.82 -8.86
CA ILE A 141 3.91 0.15 -8.77
C ILE A 141 4.25 0.67 -10.18
N ASP A 142 4.38 -0.23 -11.15
CA ASP A 142 4.69 0.10 -12.54
C ASP A 142 3.63 1.01 -13.16
N TYR A 143 2.34 0.77 -12.86
CA TYR A 143 1.26 1.66 -13.32
C TYR A 143 1.52 3.11 -12.91
N VAL A 144 1.88 3.35 -11.65
CA VAL A 144 2.16 4.70 -11.15
C VAL A 144 3.44 5.25 -11.74
N LEU A 145 4.52 4.47 -11.80
CA LEU A 145 5.79 4.90 -12.36
C LEU A 145 5.66 5.30 -13.83
N ASN A 146 4.83 4.61 -14.61
CA ASN A 146 4.60 4.90 -16.03
C ASN A 146 3.80 6.20 -16.28
N ILE A 147 2.88 6.55 -15.39
CA ILE A 147 2.03 7.75 -15.54
C ILE A 147 2.53 8.96 -14.74
N SER A 148 3.60 8.78 -13.96
CA SER A 148 4.19 9.81 -13.11
C SER A 148 5.65 10.07 -13.49
N LYS A 149 6.25 11.11 -12.90
CA LYS A 149 7.67 11.45 -13.09
C LYS A 149 8.49 11.15 -11.82
N PHE A 150 8.11 10.11 -11.09
CA PHE A 150 8.81 9.77 -9.84
C PHE A 150 10.20 9.21 -10.12
N ASN A 151 11.18 9.73 -9.39
CA ASN A 151 12.53 9.21 -9.37
C ASN A 151 12.58 7.98 -8.46
N THR A 152 12.81 6.81 -9.04
CA THR A 152 12.85 5.53 -8.32
C THR A 152 13.99 5.46 -7.30
N SER A 153 15.13 6.11 -7.58
CA SER A 153 16.27 6.19 -6.66
C SER A 153 15.98 6.96 -5.37
N GLN A 154 14.96 7.83 -5.39
CA GLN A 154 14.53 8.62 -4.25
C GLN A 154 13.19 8.15 -3.67
N SER A 155 12.60 7.11 -4.26
CA SER A 155 11.31 6.56 -3.88
C SER A 155 11.49 5.28 -3.07
N TYR A 156 10.50 5.01 -2.22
CA TYR A 156 10.55 3.95 -1.22
C TYR A 156 9.37 3.00 -1.40
N ILE A 157 9.58 1.72 -1.13
CA ILE A 157 8.50 0.79 -0.79
C ILE A 157 8.53 0.54 0.72
N ILE A 158 7.36 0.56 1.34
CA ILE A 158 7.17 0.34 2.78
C ILE A 158 6.12 -0.74 2.95
N GLY A 159 6.52 -1.86 3.56
CA GLY A 159 5.70 -3.06 3.62
C GLY A 159 6.01 -3.92 4.85
N ASP A 160 5.07 -4.76 5.23
CA ASP A 160 5.22 -5.71 6.35
C ASP A 160 5.45 -7.15 5.89
N LYS A 161 5.40 -7.40 4.58
CA LYS A 161 5.66 -8.69 3.96
C LYS A 161 6.82 -8.61 3.00
N LEU A 162 7.56 -9.70 2.87
CA LEU A 162 8.60 -9.87 1.85
C LEU A 162 8.05 -9.61 0.43
N THR A 163 6.77 -9.92 0.19
CA THR A 163 6.15 -9.67 -1.12
C THR A 163 6.10 -8.20 -1.50
N ASP A 164 6.04 -7.28 -0.52
CA ASP A 164 6.04 -5.84 -0.77
C ASP A 164 7.42 -5.41 -1.27
N LEU A 165 8.46 -5.81 -0.54
CA LEU A 165 9.84 -5.47 -0.85
C LEU A 165 10.26 -6.04 -2.22
N ILE A 166 9.88 -7.28 -2.52
CA ILE A 166 10.11 -7.90 -3.84
C ILE A 166 9.42 -7.09 -4.95
N ALA A 167 8.17 -6.66 -4.74
CA ALA A 167 7.46 -5.87 -5.73
C ALA A 167 8.19 -4.54 -6.00
N GLY A 168 8.58 -3.82 -4.95
CA GLY A 168 9.33 -2.58 -5.11
C GLY A 168 10.69 -2.77 -5.79
N TYR A 169 11.41 -3.83 -5.43
CA TYR A 169 12.73 -4.14 -6.02
C TYR A 169 12.61 -4.43 -7.51
N ARG A 170 11.64 -5.26 -7.89
CA ARG A 170 11.39 -5.62 -9.29
C ARG A 170 10.90 -4.44 -10.13
N SER A 171 10.24 -3.46 -9.51
CA SER A 171 9.88 -2.18 -10.14
C SER A 171 11.03 -1.16 -10.19
N GLY A 172 12.23 -1.52 -9.74
CA GLY A 172 13.42 -0.67 -9.80
C GLY A 172 13.48 0.42 -8.74
N LEU A 173 12.69 0.32 -7.66
CA LEU A 173 12.85 1.20 -6.50
C LEU A 173 14.16 0.88 -5.78
N SER A 174 14.84 1.90 -5.25
CA SER A 174 16.14 1.71 -4.59
C SER A 174 16.09 1.70 -3.07
N ASN A 175 14.94 2.05 -2.47
CA ASN A 175 14.84 2.19 -1.02
C ASN A 175 13.70 1.34 -0.46
N PHE A 176 13.98 0.67 0.66
CA PHE A 176 13.12 -0.37 1.22
C PHE A 176 12.95 -0.16 2.72
N ILE A 177 11.72 -0.22 3.22
CA ILE A 177 11.44 -0.19 4.65
C ILE A 177 10.60 -1.40 4.98
N TYR A 178 11.12 -2.25 5.86
CA TYR A 178 10.38 -3.37 6.43
C TYR A 178 9.76 -2.94 7.75
N VAL A 179 8.45 -3.11 7.84
CA VAL A 179 7.67 -2.87 9.06
C VAL A 179 7.42 -4.21 9.74
N LYS A 180 7.94 -4.39 10.95
CA LYS A 180 7.61 -5.52 11.82
C LYS A 180 6.20 -5.33 12.36
N SER A 181 5.21 -5.79 11.60
CA SER A 181 3.81 -5.84 12.03
C SER A 181 3.58 -7.04 12.97
N LYS A 182 2.50 -6.97 13.78
CA LYS A 182 2.14 -8.04 14.72
C LYS A 182 2.00 -9.41 14.03
N LEU A 183 1.35 -9.45 12.87
CA LEU A 183 1.00 -10.69 12.17
C LEU A 183 2.13 -11.24 11.28
N HIS A 184 3.09 -10.40 10.89
CA HIS A 184 4.17 -10.77 9.97
C HIS A 184 5.56 -10.51 10.53
N SER A 185 5.66 -10.40 11.85
CA SER A 185 6.91 -10.27 12.61
C SER A 185 7.89 -11.42 12.38
N ASN A 186 7.40 -12.60 12.00
CA ASN A 186 8.24 -13.77 11.72
C ASN A 186 8.97 -13.71 10.35
N GLN A 187 8.70 -12.71 9.51
CA GLN A 187 9.33 -12.60 8.19
C GLN A 187 10.73 -12.00 8.21
N SER A 188 11.23 -11.51 9.35
CA SER A 188 12.52 -10.81 9.42
C SER A 188 13.68 -11.65 8.88
N ASN A 189 13.72 -12.95 9.20
CA ASN A 189 14.76 -13.85 8.68
C ASN A 189 14.64 -14.08 7.16
N LEU A 190 13.42 -14.23 6.65
CA LEU A 190 13.18 -14.38 5.21
C LEU A 190 13.60 -13.14 4.45
N ILE A 191 13.29 -11.96 4.98
CA ILE A 191 13.64 -10.66 4.41
C ILE A 191 15.14 -10.44 4.44
N LYS A 192 15.82 -10.76 5.56
CA LYS A 192 17.27 -10.68 5.67
C LYS A 192 17.97 -11.61 4.68
N ASN A 193 17.50 -12.85 4.54
CA ASN A 193 18.07 -13.80 3.58
C ASN A 193 17.85 -13.32 2.14
N TRP A 194 16.68 -12.78 1.84
CA TRP A 194 16.38 -12.20 0.53
C TRP A 194 17.28 -10.99 0.23
N SER A 195 17.46 -10.06 1.19
CA SER A 195 18.29 -8.87 0.97
C SER A 195 19.75 -9.25 0.72
N ILE A 196 20.29 -10.23 1.45
CA ILE A 196 21.64 -10.77 1.21
C ILE A 196 21.73 -11.37 -0.20
N LYS A 197 20.75 -12.19 -0.59
CA LYS A 197 20.72 -12.86 -1.89
C LYS A 197 20.71 -11.86 -3.05
N GLU A 198 19.88 -10.83 -2.97
CA GLU A 198 19.76 -9.81 -4.03
C GLU A 198 20.83 -8.71 -3.91
N SER A 199 21.82 -8.87 -3.02
CA SER A 199 22.87 -7.89 -2.73
C SER A 199 22.33 -6.50 -2.40
N ILE A 200 21.17 -6.45 -1.75
CA ILE A 200 20.60 -5.24 -1.17
C ILE A 200 21.25 -5.09 0.22
N PRO A 201 22.12 -4.09 0.44
CA PRO A 201 22.74 -3.89 1.73
C PRO A 201 21.67 -3.79 2.82
N TYR A 202 21.71 -4.65 3.83
CA TYR A 202 20.69 -4.66 4.88
C TYR A 202 20.59 -3.31 5.63
N LYS A 203 21.66 -2.49 5.63
CA LYS A 203 21.64 -1.10 6.12
C LYS A 203 20.71 -0.16 5.33
N GLU A 204 20.40 -0.50 4.08
CA GLU A 204 19.47 0.22 3.19
C GLU A 204 18.03 -0.29 3.33
N LEU A 205 17.85 -1.43 4.02
CA LEU A 205 16.56 -1.92 4.50
C LEU A 205 16.37 -1.43 5.94
N ILE A 206 15.53 -0.41 6.12
CA ILE A 206 15.22 0.07 7.47
C ILE A 206 14.18 -0.86 8.07
N GLU A 207 14.53 -1.53 9.17
CA GLU A 207 13.62 -2.35 9.95
C GLU A 207 13.03 -1.52 11.09
N LEU A 208 11.71 -1.36 11.07
CA LEU A 208 10.97 -0.58 12.07
C LEU A 208 9.95 -1.47 12.76
N ASP A 209 9.80 -1.32 14.08
CA ASP A 209 8.62 -1.85 14.76
C ASP A 209 7.38 -1.04 14.35
N SER A 210 6.21 -1.67 14.29
CA SER A 210 4.94 -0.98 14.01
C SER A 210 4.65 0.22 14.93
N SER A 211 5.30 0.33 16.10
CA SER A 211 5.22 1.50 16.99
C SER A 211 6.00 2.75 16.50
N PHE A 212 6.79 2.63 15.43
CA PHE A 212 7.52 3.74 14.80
C PHE A 212 6.80 4.36 13.61
N ILE A 213 5.77 3.72 13.07
CA ILE A 213 5.03 4.16 11.87
C ILE A 213 3.55 4.23 12.18
#